data_AF-A0A317YNN5-F1
#
_entry.id   AF-A0A317YNN5-F1
#
_cell.length_a   1.000
_cell.length_b   1.000
_cell.length_c   1.000
_cell.angle_alpha   90.00
_cell.angle_beta   90.00
_cell.angle_gamma   90.00
#
_symmetry.space_group_name_H-M   'P 1'
#
loop_
_entity.id
_entity.type
_entity.pdbx_description
1 polymer ?
#
loop_
_entity_poly.entity_id
_entity_poly.type
_entity_poly.pdbx_seq_one_letter_code
_entity_poly.pdbx_strand_id
1 'polypeptide(L)'
;GYSIKTKNGMATMKYDMCGAANVVGIIEVASRLQLPVNIVGVLACAENMINEASMKPDDVFTALSGETVEVMNTDAEGRLVLADAVYYANQYQPSVIMDFATLTGVAIVA
;
A
#
# COMPACT_ATOMS: atom_id res chain seq x y z
N GLY A 1 -10.78 -2.47 -8.53
CA GLY A 1 -11.91 -3.22 -7.92
C GLY A 1 -13.26 -2.78 -8.48
N TYR A 2 -14.35 -3.21 -7.84
CA TYR A 2 -15.74 -2.91 -8.24
C TYR A 2 -16.09 -1.41 -8.24
N SER A 3 -15.48 -0.62 -7.34
CA SER A 3 -15.43 0.85 -7.44
C SER A 3 -14.50 1.23 -8.61
N ILE A 4 -14.99 1.04 -9.83
CA ILE A 4 -14.16 1.07 -11.04
C ILE A 4 -13.74 2.49 -11.41
N LYS A 5 -12.46 2.65 -11.76
CA LYS A 5 -11.93 3.92 -12.29
C LYS A 5 -12.56 4.24 -13.66
N THR A 6 -12.54 5.52 -14.03
CA THR A 6 -12.88 5.93 -15.40
C THR A 6 -11.83 5.44 -16.39
N LYS A 7 -12.14 5.41 -17.70
CA LYS A 7 -11.17 5.04 -18.76
C LYS A 7 -9.86 5.82 -18.65
N ASN A 8 -9.95 7.12 -18.42
CA ASN A 8 -8.78 7.98 -18.29
C ASN A 8 -8.08 7.80 -16.93
N GLY A 9 -8.84 7.48 -15.88
CA GLY A 9 -8.29 7.20 -14.54
C GLY A 9 -7.52 5.88 -14.44
N MET A 10 -7.77 4.92 -15.35
CA MET A 10 -6.99 3.67 -15.42
C MET A 10 -5.63 3.86 -16.10
N ALA A 11 -5.52 4.84 -17.01
CA ALA A 11 -4.24 5.13 -17.64
C ALA A 11 -3.21 5.42 -16.54
N THR A 12 -1.98 4.94 -16.76
CA THR A 12 -0.84 5.12 -15.84
C THR A 12 -0.96 4.46 -14.46
N MET A 13 -2.01 3.69 -14.15
CA MET A 13 -2.14 2.97 -12.87
C MET A 13 -1.11 1.86 -12.63
N LYS A 14 -0.33 1.47 -13.65
CA LYS A 14 0.88 0.66 -13.44
C LYS A 14 1.89 1.32 -12.50
N TYR A 15 1.81 2.64 -12.30
CA TYR A 15 2.64 3.40 -11.37
C TYR A 15 2.11 3.34 -9.93
N ASP A 16 1.02 2.64 -9.65
CA ASP A 16 0.45 2.54 -8.30
C ASP A 16 1.29 1.68 -7.33
N MET A 17 2.42 1.16 -7.83
CA MET A 17 3.46 0.47 -7.06
C MET A 17 4.72 1.31 -6.85
N CYS A 18 4.76 2.57 -7.29
CA CYS A 18 5.94 3.42 -7.20
C CYS A 18 6.45 3.61 -5.76
N GLY A 19 5.55 3.56 -4.77
CA GLY A 19 5.93 3.55 -3.35
C GLY A 19 6.86 2.38 -2.99
N ALA A 20 6.47 1.16 -3.37
CA ALA A 20 7.28 -0.03 -3.19
C ALA A 20 8.58 0.02 -4.01
N ALA A 21 8.50 0.49 -5.26
CA ALA A 21 9.69 0.66 -6.11
C ALA A 21 10.74 1.58 -5.47
N ASN A 22 10.29 2.68 -4.86
CA ASN A 22 11.16 3.63 -4.19
C ASN A 22 11.82 3.02 -2.95
N VAL A 23 11.09 2.24 -2.15
CA VAL A 23 11.66 1.53 -0.99
C VAL A 23 12.78 0.57 -1.42
N VAL A 24 12.57 -0.19 -2.50
CA VAL A 24 13.61 -1.06 -3.09
C VAL A 24 14.83 -0.23 -3.49
N GLY A 25 14.62 0.89 -4.18
CA GLY A 25 15.71 1.79 -4.59
C GLY A 25 16.47 2.41 -3.41
N ILE A 26 15.77 2.78 -2.33
CA ILE A 26 16.38 3.31 -1.11
C ILE A 26 17.28 2.26 -0.46
N ILE A 27 16.78 1.02 -0.30
CA ILE A 27 17.54 -0.07 0.32
C ILE A 27 18.76 -0.44 -0.54
N GLU A 28 18.59 -0.51 -1.86
CA GLU A 28 19.68 -0.76 -2.81
C GLU A 28 20.79 0.29 -2.67
N VAL A 29 20.44 1.57 -2.65
CA VAL A 29 21.42 2.66 -2.49
C VAL A 29 22.09 2.62 -1.11
N ALA A 30 21.32 2.41 -0.03
CA ALA A 30 21.87 2.30 1.32
C ALA A 30 22.87 1.13 1.46
N SER A 31 22.54 -0.02 0.85
CA SER A 31 23.41 -1.20 0.79
C SER A 31 24.70 -0.91 0.03
N ARG A 32 24.60 -0.32 -1.17
CA ARG A 32 25.77 0.04 -2.00
C ARG A 32 26.70 1.05 -1.34
N LEU A 33 26.13 1.98 -0.56
CA LEU A 33 26.89 2.96 0.22
C LEU A 33 27.42 2.41 1.55
N GLN A 34 27.08 1.16 1.89
CA GLN A 34 27.48 0.49 3.13
C GLN A 34 27.14 1.35 4.37
N LEU A 35 25.96 1.97 4.37
CA LEU A 35 25.55 2.81 5.48
C LEU A 35 25.47 1.96 6.78
N PRO A 36 25.98 2.46 7.92
CA PRO A 36 25.99 1.71 9.18
C PRO A 36 24.62 1.79 9.88
N VAL A 37 23.56 1.37 9.19
CA VAL A 37 22.18 1.38 9.66
C VAL A 37 21.50 0.04 9.38
N ASN A 38 20.57 -0.36 10.24
CA ASN A 38 19.72 -1.52 9.99
C ASN A 38 18.41 -1.04 9.35
N ILE A 39 18.05 -1.63 8.20
CA ILE A 39 16.81 -1.30 7.48
C ILE A 39 16.03 -2.59 7.26
N VAL A 40 14.73 -2.56 7.55
CA VAL A 40 13.76 -3.59 7.17
C VAL A 40 12.80 -3.00 6.15
N GLY A 41 12.63 -3.66 5.01
CA GLY A 41 11.65 -3.29 3.98
C GLY A 41 10.45 -4.22 4.02
N VAL A 42 9.25 -3.67 4.17
CA VAL A 42 7.98 -4.41 4.05
C VAL A 42 7.23 -3.88 2.84
N LEU A 43 6.96 -4.76 1.88
CA LEU A 43 6.26 -4.41 0.63
C LEU A 43 4.95 -5.21 0.56
N ALA A 44 3.81 -4.52 0.59
CA ALA A 44 2.52 -5.14 0.35
C ALA A 44 2.16 -5.02 -1.13
N CYS A 45 2.20 -6.14 -1.85
CA CYS A 45 2.01 -6.19 -3.29
C CYS A 45 0.74 -6.96 -3.65
N ALA A 46 -0.15 -6.33 -4.42
CA ALA A 46 -1.39 -6.93 -4.92
C ALA A 46 -1.83 -6.23 -6.23
N GLU A 47 -2.74 -6.86 -6.97
CA GLU A 47 -3.51 -6.21 -8.04
C GLU A 47 -4.96 -6.02 -7.62
N ASN A 48 -5.53 -4.83 -7.88
CA ASN A 48 -6.91 -4.49 -7.52
C ASN A 48 -7.89 -4.73 -8.68
N MET A 49 -8.27 -5.98 -8.91
CA MET A 49 -9.05 -6.43 -10.07
C MET A 49 -10.55 -6.65 -9.78
N ILE A 50 -11.33 -6.93 -10.83
CA ILE A 50 -12.72 -7.38 -10.75
C ILE A 50 -12.78 -8.83 -11.22
N ASN A 51 -13.33 -9.70 -10.39
CA ASN A 51 -13.69 -11.09 -10.68
C ASN A 51 -14.89 -11.50 -9.81
N GLU A 52 -15.30 -12.77 -9.90
CA GLU A 52 -16.44 -13.33 -9.16
C GLU A 52 -16.32 -13.29 -7.63
N ALA A 53 -15.11 -13.10 -7.09
CA ALA A 53 -14.80 -13.15 -5.66
C ALA A 53 -14.08 -11.89 -5.15
N SER A 54 -14.11 -10.79 -5.91
CA SER A 54 -13.42 -9.56 -5.54
C SER A 54 -14.10 -8.88 -4.35
N MET A 55 -13.35 -8.10 -3.58
CA MET A 55 -13.91 -7.26 -2.52
C MET A 55 -14.97 -6.31 -3.09
N LYS A 56 -16.03 -6.10 -2.34
CA LYS A 56 -17.19 -5.28 -2.70
C LYS A 56 -17.35 -4.15 -1.67
N PRO A 57 -17.97 -3.02 -2.07
CA PRO A 57 -18.54 -2.12 -1.10
C PRO A 57 -19.42 -2.89 -0.09
N ASP A 58 -19.40 -2.48 1.18
CA ASP A 58 -20.07 -3.09 2.32
C ASP A 58 -19.43 -4.40 2.85
N ASP A 59 -18.37 -4.92 2.22
CA ASP A 59 -17.58 -6.00 2.83
C ASP A 59 -16.86 -5.50 4.09
N VAL A 60 -16.85 -6.32 5.14
CA VAL A 60 -16.09 -6.06 6.37
C VAL A 60 -15.01 -7.12 6.54
N PHE A 61 -13.75 -6.68 6.60
CA PHE A 61 -12.60 -7.56 6.82
C PHE A 61 -11.99 -7.34 8.20
N THR A 62 -11.33 -8.38 8.74
CA THR A 62 -10.51 -8.26 9.95
C THR A 62 -9.06 -8.01 9.54
N ALA A 63 -8.49 -6.90 9.98
CA ALA A 63 -7.10 -6.55 9.72
C ALA A 63 -6.15 -7.39 10.59
N LEU A 64 -4.85 -7.36 10.27
CA LEU A 64 -3.81 -8.04 11.06
C LEU A 64 -3.75 -7.53 12.51
N SER A 65 -4.18 -6.29 12.76
CA SER A 65 -4.31 -5.74 14.12
C SER A 65 -5.43 -6.37 14.95
N GLY A 66 -6.35 -7.11 14.31
CA GLY A 66 -7.58 -7.62 14.91
C GLY A 66 -8.76 -6.64 14.82
N GLU A 67 -8.55 -5.42 14.35
CA GLU A 67 -9.62 -4.45 14.11
C GLU A 67 -10.42 -4.82 12.85
N THR A 68 -11.71 -4.48 12.83
CA THR A 68 -12.56 -4.67 11.66
C THR A 68 -12.61 -3.41 10.80
N VAL A 69 -12.53 -3.56 9.48
CA VAL A 69 -12.58 -2.46 8.50
C VAL A 69 -13.71 -2.70 7.51
N GLU A 70 -14.67 -1.78 7.48
CA GLU A 70 -15.69 -1.72 6.44
C GLU A 70 -15.12 -1.07 5.16
N VAL A 71 -15.25 -1.75 4.03
CA VAL A 71 -14.80 -1.25 2.74
C VAL A 71 -15.95 -0.53 2.05
N MET A 72 -15.98 0.80 2.15
CA MET A 72 -16.97 1.62 1.44
C MET A 72 -16.58 1.96 -0.01
N ASN A 73 -15.29 1.86 -0.33
CA ASN A 73 -14.77 2.14 -1.67
C ASN A 73 -13.57 1.23 -1.97
N THR A 74 -13.69 0.37 -2.98
CA THR A 74 -12.64 -0.59 -3.34
C THR A 74 -11.48 0.05 -4.12
N ASP A 75 -11.58 1.33 -4.46
CA ASP A 75 -10.48 2.16 -5.03
C ASP A 75 -9.68 2.88 -3.93
N ALA A 76 -9.99 2.60 -2.67
CA ALA A 76 -9.20 3.00 -1.50
C ALA A 76 -8.40 1.81 -0.94
N GLU A 77 -7.95 0.90 -1.81
CA GLU A 77 -7.22 -0.33 -1.46
C GLU A 77 -5.85 -0.06 -0.84
N GLY A 78 -5.17 1.03 -1.25
CA GLY A 78 -3.80 1.30 -0.83
C GLY A 78 -3.65 1.40 0.69
N ARG A 79 -4.65 1.97 1.38
CA ARG A 79 -4.64 2.06 2.84
C ARG A 79 -4.95 0.72 3.53
N LEU A 80 -5.67 -0.18 2.86
CA LEU A 80 -5.97 -1.51 3.39
C LEU A 80 -4.70 -2.35 3.44
N VAL A 81 -3.95 -2.41 2.34
CA VAL A 81 -2.68 -3.16 2.29
C VAL A 81 -1.60 -2.52 3.18
N LEU A 82 -1.58 -1.19 3.31
CA LEU A 82 -0.66 -0.49 4.20
C LEU A 82 -0.98 -0.72 5.68
N ALA A 83 -2.25 -0.83 6.07
CA ALA A 83 -2.63 -1.07 7.46
C ALA A 83 -1.95 -2.35 8.00
N ASP A 84 -2.06 -3.45 7.24
CA ASP A 84 -1.42 -4.72 7.61
C ASP A 84 0.12 -4.63 7.51
N ALA A 85 0.65 -3.96 6.49
CA ALA A 85 2.09 -3.81 6.30
C ALA A 85 2.75 -3.04 7.45
N VAL A 86 2.14 -1.93 7.88
CA VAL A 86 2.64 -1.10 9.00
C VAL A 86 2.50 -1.86 10.32
N TYR A 87 1.38 -2.55 10.54
CA TYR A 87 1.20 -3.38 11.73
C TYR A 87 2.24 -4.51 11.81
N TYR A 88 2.52 -5.16 10.68
CA TYR A 88 3.56 -6.17 10.57
C TYR A 88 4.97 -5.58 10.78
N ALA A 89 5.26 -4.42 10.19
CA ALA A 89 6.55 -3.74 10.36
C ALA A 89 6.83 -3.40 11.83
N ASN A 90 5.80 -3.07 12.61
CA ASN A 90 5.94 -2.76 14.03
C ASN A 90 6.43 -3.96 14.87
N GLN A 91 6.26 -5.20 14.41
CA GLN A 91 6.75 -6.40 15.10
C GLN A 91 8.29 -6.45 15.19
N TYR A 92 8.98 -5.74 14.29
CA TYR A 92 10.45 -5.59 14.32
C TYR A 92 10.92 -4.57 15.37
N GLN A 93 10.01 -3.92 16.08
CA GLN A 93 10.29 -2.85 17.06
C GLN A 93 11.22 -1.76 16.47
N PRO A 94 10.90 -1.19 15.30
CA PRO A 94 11.75 -0.19 14.66
C PRO A 94 11.75 1.13 15.45
N SER A 95 12.82 1.90 15.31
CA SER A 95 12.88 3.27 15.87
C SER A 95 12.00 4.27 15.12
N VAL A 96 11.71 4.00 13.84
CA VAL A 96 10.84 4.80 12.97
C VAL A 96 10.24 3.92 11.88
N ILE A 97 8.99 4.16 11.52
CA ILE A 97 8.32 3.57 10.35
C ILE A 97 8.08 4.71 9.35
N MET A 98 8.45 4.47 8.08
CA MET A 98 8.21 5.39 6.97
C MET A 98 7.49 4.62 5.86
N ASP A 99 6.26 5.01 5.53
CA ASP A 99 5.52 4.47 4.39
C ASP A 99 5.57 5.41 3.17
N PHE A 100 5.55 4.82 1.98
CA PHE A 100 5.59 5.53 0.70
C PHE A 100 4.50 4.97 -0.19
N ALA A 101 3.57 5.80 -0.64
CA ALA A 101 2.44 5.36 -1.47
C ALA A 101 1.89 6.44 -2.39
N THR A 102 1.31 6.01 -3.51
CA THR A 102 0.58 6.83 -4.49
C THR A 102 -0.90 6.96 -4.10
N LEU A 103 -1.17 7.35 -2.85
CA LEU A 103 -2.41 6.97 -2.16
C LEU A 103 -3.69 7.73 -2.54
N THR A 104 -3.63 9.03 -2.80
CA THR A 104 -4.86 9.81 -3.05
C THR A 104 -4.69 10.84 -4.15
N GLY A 105 -5.69 10.95 -5.03
CA GLY A 105 -5.80 12.07 -5.96
C GLY A 105 -6.03 13.41 -5.26
N VAL A 106 -6.59 13.41 -4.04
CA VAL A 106 -6.80 14.63 -3.24
C VAL A 106 -5.47 15.29 -2.87
N ALA A 107 -4.44 14.51 -2.56
CA ALA A 107 -3.11 15.05 -2.26
C ALA A 107 -2.44 15.77 -3.45
N ILE A 108 -2.92 15.55 -4.68
CA ILE A 108 -2.43 16.26 -5.87
C ILE A 108 -3.11 17.65 -6.02
N VAL A 109 -4.34 17.78 -5.50
CA VAL A 109 -5.17 18.99 -5.62
C VAL A 109 -4.96 19.95 -4.44
N ALA A 110 -4.52 19.43 -3.29
CA ALA A 110 -4.26 20.18 -2.06
C ALA A 110 -3.00 21.04 -2.15
#